data_AF-A0AAU7NPJ8-F1
#
_entry.id   AF-A0AAU7NPJ8-F1
#
_cell.length_a   1.000
_cell.length_b   1.000
_cell.length_c   1.000
_cell.angle_alpha   90.00
_cell.angle_beta   90.00
_cell.angle_gamma   90.00
#
_symmetry.space_group_name_H-M   'P 1'
#
loop_
_entity.id
_entity.type
_entity.pdbx_description
1 polymer ?
#
loop_
_entity_poly.entity_id
_entity_poly.type
_entity_poly.pdbx_seq_one_letter_code
_entity_poly.pdbx_strand_id
1 'polypeptide(L)'
;MEFKRSLTKLVSEYGNANIELWDFSLYSEYTATPIPNKGEDIRLRWFWEPAHYTAQLGDIMLEEFFGKDCVSDKLSVPLGVRLNDIVIEKHLNNQIKQRDLLLHNGKLALNKAM
;
A
#
# COMPACT_ATOMS: atom_id res chain seq x y z
N MET A 1 -9.27 11.40 0.82
CA MET A 1 -8.90 11.25 -0.59
C MET A 1 -8.42 12.56 -1.22
N GLU A 2 -8.99 13.73 -0.86
CA GLU A 2 -8.54 15.04 -1.35
C GLU A 2 -7.05 15.33 -1.20
N PHE A 3 -6.43 14.91 -0.10
CA PHE A 3 -4.99 15.09 0.09
C PHE A 3 -4.15 14.53 -1.08
N LYS A 4 -4.43 13.28 -1.50
CA LYS A 4 -3.69 12.65 -2.61
C LYS A 4 -3.98 13.34 -3.94
N ARG A 5 -5.20 13.85 -4.15
CA ARG A 5 -5.56 14.67 -5.33
C ARG A 5 -4.77 15.96 -5.37
N SER A 6 -4.79 16.72 -4.28
CA SER A 6 -4.08 18.00 -4.17
C SER A 6 -2.58 17.82 -4.36
N LEU A 7 -1.99 16.77 -3.79
CA LEU A 7 -0.56 16.50 -3.95
C LEU A 7 -0.21 16.08 -5.38
N THR A 8 -1.05 15.25 -6.02
CA THR A 8 -0.87 14.87 -7.44
C THR A 8 -0.92 16.10 -8.34
N LYS A 9 -1.91 16.98 -8.12
CA LYS A 9 -2.05 18.24 -8.85
C LYS A 9 -0.83 19.15 -8.65
N LEU A 10 -0.34 19.29 -7.42
CA LEU A 10 0.86 20.08 -7.11
C LEU A 10 2.09 19.56 -7.86
N VAL A 11 2.31 18.24 -7.87
CA VAL A 11 3.45 17.64 -8.57
C VAL A 11 3.30 17.78 -10.09
N SER A 12 2.08 17.64 -10.63
CA SER A 12 1.82 17.86 -12.06
C SER A 12 2.09 19.31 -12.48
N GLU A 13 1.62 20.28 -11.70
CA GLU A 13 1.75 21.71 -12.00
C GLU A 13 3.18 22.24 -11.83
N TYR A 14 3.90 21.81 -10.79
CA TYR A 14 5.18 22.41 -10.40
C TYR A 14 6.38 21.47 -10.50
N GLY A 15 6.16 20.17 -10.70
CA GLY A 15 7.22 19.17 -10.75
C GLY A 15 8.05 19.22 -12.04
N ASN A 16 7.57 19.90 -13.09
CA ASN A 16 8.25 20.02 -14.38
C ASN A 16 8.73 18.67 -14.96
N ALA A 17 7.95 17.60 -14.75
CA ALA A 17 8.28 16.22 -15.10
C ALA A 17 9.56 15.64 -14.44
N ASN A 18 10.18 16.34 -13.49
CA ASN A 18 11.38 15.90 -12.76
C ASN A 18 11.07 15.28 -11.40
N ILE A 19 9.82 15.38 -10.95
CA ILE A 19 9.36 14.84 -9.67
C ILE A 19 8.36 13.72 -9.95
N GLU A 20 8.62 12.55 -9.37
CA GLU A 20 7.67 11.46 -9.35
C GLU A 20 6.95 11.38 -8.01
N LEU A 21 5.63 11.24 -8.05
CA LEU A 21 4.84 11.00 -6.85
C LEU A 21 4.49 9.52 -6.74
N TRP A 22 4.84 8.90 -5.62
CA TRP A 22 4.52 7.51 -5.34
C TRP A 22 3.66 7.38 -4.10
N ASP A 23 2.73 6.43 -4.12
CA ASP A 23 1.87 6.09 -2.99
C ASP A 23 2.10 4.65 -2.55
N PHE A 24 2.70 4.50 -1.37
CA PHE A 24 2.89 3.22 -0.68
C PHE A 24 1.88 3.02 0.46
N SER A 25 1.00 4.00 0.70
CA SER A 25 -0.03 3.93 1.75
C SER A 25 -1.31 3.30 1.19
N LEU A 26 -1.20 2.01 0.85
CA LEU A 26 -2.22 1.23 0.18
C LEU A 26 -3.02 0.36 1.16
N TYR A 27 -4.24 0.01 0.79
CA TYR A 27 -4.94 -1.16 1.31
C TYR A 27 -4.55 -2.37 0.47
N SER A 28 -3.63 -3.19 0.99
CA SER A 28 -3.13 -4.39 0.33
C SER A 28 -2.86 -5.50 1.36
N GLU A 29 -2.59 -6.72 0.89
CA GLU A 29 -2.18 -7.84 1.76
C GLU A 29 -0.82 -7.60 2.47
N TYR A 30 0.00 -6.68 1.96
CA TYR A 30 1.32 -6.37 2.52
C TYR A 30 1.28 -5.22 3.52
N THR A 31 0.30 -4.33 3.40
CA THR A 31 0.23 -3.07 4.16
C THR A 31 -0.95 -3.02 5.14
N ALA A 32 -1.98 -3.86 4.95
CA ALA A 32 -3.08 -3.99 5.89
C ALA A 32 -2.77 -5.03 6.98
N THR A 33 -3.05 -4.67 8.23
CA THR A 33 -2.84 -5.56 9.38
C THR A 33 -4.18 -6.11 9.87
N PRO A 34 -4.29 -7.42 10.15
CA PRO A 34 -5.49 -7.96 10.77
C PRO A 34 -5.69 -7.38 12.17
N ILE A 35 -6.95 -7.30 12.61
CA ILE A 35 -7.27 -6.93 14.00
C ILE A 35 -6.99 -8.18 14.86
N PRO A 36 -6.11 -8.10 15.87
CA PRO A 36 -5.83 -9.23 16.75
C PRO A 36 -7.08 -9.64 17.52
N ASN A 37 -7.31 -10.94 17.61
CA ASN A 37 -8.22 -11.47 18.61
C ASN A 37 -7.63 -11.27 20.01
N LYS A 38 -8.48 -11.27 21.03
CA LYS A 38 -8.03 -11.12 22.41
C LYS A 38 -7.04 -12.24 22.77
N GLY A 39 -5.79 -11.87 23.06
CA GLY A 39 -4.72 -12.80 23.41
C GLY A 39 -3.89 -13.31 22.23
N GLU A 40 -4.17 -12.86 21.00
CA GLU A 40 -3.39 -13.18 19.81
C GLU A 40 -2.21 -12.21 19.66
N ASP A 41 -1.00 -12.76 19.54
CA ASP A 41 0.22 -12.00 19.22
C ASP A 41 0.42 -11.99 17.69
N ILE A 42 0.04 -10.87 17.05
CA ILE A 42 0.26 -10.69 15.62
C ILE A 42 1.63 -10.09 15.39
N ARG A 43 2.56 -10.92 14.92
CA ARG A 43 3.84 -10.44 14.36
C ARG A 43 3.63 -9.91 12.95
N LEU A 44 3.88 -8.62 12.76
CA LEU A 44 3.80 -7.97 11.45
C LEU A 44 5.08 -8.25 10.67
N ARG A 45 5.02 -9.10 9.63
CA ARG A 45 6.18 -9.41 8.79
C ARG A 45 6.86 -8.15 8.23
N TRP A 46 6.06 -7.18 7.82
CA TRP A 46 6.53 -6.03 7.05
C TRP A 46 6.73 -4.76 7.87
N PHE A 47 6.30 -4.76 9.13
CA PHE A 47 6.32 -3.58 10.00
C PHE A 47 6.90 -3.94 11.36
N TRP A 48 7.72 -3.05 11.93
CA TRP A 48 8.07 -3.16 13.34
C TRP A 48 6.92 -2.70 14.23
N GLU A 49 6.23 -1.65 13.80
CA GLU A 49 4.99 -1.13 14.36
C GLU A 49 4.26 -0.32 13.26
N PRO A 50 2.99 0.10 13.45
CA PRO A 50 2.30 0.92 12.47
C PRO A 50 3.15 2.14 12.05
N ALA A 51 3.23 2.37 10.74
CA ALA A 51 4.06 3.40 10.10
C ALA A 51 5.59 3.19 10.09
N HIS A 52 6.14 2.14 10.72
CA HIS A 52 7.56 1.80 10.64
C HIS A 52 7.79 0.50 9.85
N TYR A 53 8.25 0.64 8.61
CA TYR A 53 8.58 -0.48 7.74
C TYR A 53 9.83 -1.23 8.21
N THR A 54 9.84 -2.55 8.01
CA THR A 54 11.06 -3.35 8.12
C THR A 54 12.03 -3.03 6.99
N ALA A 55 13.32 -3.28 7.22
CA ALA A 55 14.35 -3.15 6.18
C ALA A 55 14.01 -3.98 4.93
N GLN A 56 13.52 -5.20 5.11
CA GLN A 56 13.12 -6.09 4.02
C GLN A 56 12.02 -5.47 3.13
N LEU A 57 11.00 -4.84 3.73
CA LEU A 57 9.96 -4.17 2.94
C LEU A 57 10.53 -2.94 2.21
N GLY A 58 11.43 -2.20 2.85
CA GLY A 58 12.12 -1.07 2.24
C GLY A 58 12.94 -1.46 1.01
N ASP A 59 13.66 -2.59 1.06
CA ASP A 59 14.43 -3.10 -0.08
C ASP A 59 13.53 -3.42 -1.28
N ILE A 60 12.35 -4.01 -1.03
CA ILE A 60 11.34 -4.28 -2.08
C ILE A 60 10.80 -2.96 -2.66
N MET A 61 10.52 -1.94 -1.83
CA MET A 61 10.09 -0.62 -2.31
C MET A 61 11.12 0.03 -3.23
N LEU A 62 12.41 -0.02 -2.86
CA LEU A 62 13.49 0.54 -3.66
C LEU A 62 13.66 -0.21 -4.99
N GLU A 63 13.53 -1.54 -4.97
CA GLU A 63 13.54 -2.33 -6.19
C GLU A 63 12.45 -1.88 -7.17
N GLU A 64 11.20 -1.76 -6.68
CA GLU A 64 10.06 -1.34 -7.50
C GLU A 64 10.26 0.08 -8.03
N PHE A 65 10.74 0.99 -7.18
CA PHE A 65 11.01 2.38 -7.56
C PHE A 65 12.07 2.50 -8.65
N PHE A 66 13.16 1.71 -8.57
CA PHE A 66 14.25 1.76 -9.54
C PHE A 66 14.07 0.79 -10.72
N GLY A 67 12.98 0.01 -10.75
CA GLY A 67 12.74 -1.02 -11.78
C GLY A 67 13.88 -2.03 -11.84
N LYS A 68 14.42 -2.43 -10.69
CA LYS A 68 15.50 -3.41 -10.58
C LYS A 68 14.96 -4.80 -10.26
N ASP A 69 15.85 -5.78 -10.29
CA ASP A 69 15.57 -7.15 -9.88
C ASP A 69 16.76 -7.62 -9.04
N CYS A 70 16.74 -7.25 -7.76
CA CYS A 70 17.86 -7.43 -6.84
C CYS A 70 17.48 -8.07 -5.50
N VAL A 71 16.18 -8.24 -5.21
CA VAL A 71 15.65 -8.93 -4.04
C VAL A 71 14.98 -10.24 -4.44
N SER A 72 15.11 -11.25 -3.58
CA SER A 72 14.50 -12.58 -3.80
C SER A 72 13.01 -12.61 -3.50
N ASP A 73 12.52 -11.76 -2.60
CA ASP A 73 11.11 -11.67 -2.25
C ASP A 73 10.35 -10.90 -3.32
N LYS A 74 9.71 -11.63 -4.24
CA LYS A 74 8.79 -11.07 -5.24
C LYS A 74 7.38 -11.04 -4.70
N LEU A 75 6.77 -9.86 -4.70
CA LEU A 75 5.37 -9.69 -4.34
C LEU A 75 4.48 -10.03 -5.54
N SER A 76 3.32 -10.62 -5.26
CA SER A 76 2.30 -10.99 -6.25
C SER A 76 1.57 -9.78 -6.84
N VAL A 77 1.60 -8.65 -6.12
CA VAL A 77 1.01 -7.37 -6.52
C VAL A 77 1.99 -6.23 -6.23
N PRO A 78 1.91 -5.11 -6.98
CA PRO A 78 2.74 -3.93 -6.72
C PRO A 78 2.56 -3.40 -5.30
N LEU A 79 3.66 -2.99 -4.67
CA LEU A 79 3.67 -2.41 -3.34
C LEU A 79 3.39 -0.91 -3.37
N GLY A 80 3.73 -0.25 -4.48
CA GLY A 80 3.50 1.17 -4.71
C GLY A 80 2.63 1.43 -5.93
N VAL A 81 2.11 2.66 -6.01
CA VAL A 81 1.49 3.17 -7.23
C VAL A 81 2.08 4.54 -7.55
N ARG A 82 2.62 4.69 -8.76
CA ARG A 82 3.03 6.00 -9.28
C ARG A 82 1.79 6.82 -9.62
N LEU A 83 1.62 7.94 -8.94
CA LEU A 83 0.49 8.85 -9.10
C LEU A 83 0.79 9.92 -10.14
N ASN A 84 -0.23 10.22 -10.95
CA ASN A 84 -0.30 11.32 -11.89
C ASN A 84 -1.78 11.61 -12.20
N ASP A 85 -2.03 12.64 -12.99
CA ASP A 85 -3.40 13.09 -13.31
C ASP A 85 -4.25 12.04 -14.05
N ILE A 86 -3.61 11.06 -14.69
CA ILE A 86 -4.28 9.97 -15.41
C ILE A 86 -4.67 8.85 -14.44
N VAL A 87 -3.79 8.52 -13.49
CA VAL A 87 -3.91 7.33 -12.63
C VAL A 87 -4.73 7.62 -11.36
N ILE A 88 -4.72 8.85 -10.85
CA ILE A 88 -5.19 9.19 -9.50
C ILE A 88 -6.63 8.77 -9.23
N GLU A 89 -7.59 9.03 -10.11
CA GLU A 89 -8.99 8.71 -9.83
C GLU A 89 -9.26 7.20 -9.82
N LYS A 90 -8.66 6.46 -10.75
CA LYS A 90 -8.75 4.99 -10.76
C LYS A 90 -8.14 4.42 -9.48
N HIS A 91 -6.99 4.96 -9.07
CA HIS A 91 -6.31 4.53 -7.86
C HIS A 91 -7.15 4.75 -6.61
N LEU A 92 -7.70 5.96 -6.40
CA LEU A 92 -8.52 6.27 -5.22
C LEU A 92 -9.79 5.40 -5.16
N ASN A 93 -10.43 5.15 -6.30
CA ASN A 93 -11.58 4.26 -6.38
C ASN A 93 -11.21 2.81 -6.03
N ASN A 94 -10.04 2.34 -6.47
CA ASN A 94 -9.54 1.02 -6.09
C ASN A 94 -9.26 0.94 -4.59
N GLN A 95 -8.67 1.97 -3.99
CA GLN A 95 -8.41 2.00 -2.54
C GLN A 95 -9.70 1.96 -1.71
N ILE A 96 -10.76 2.64 -2.16
CA ILE A 96 -12.09 2.56 -1.51
C ILE A 96 -12.63 1.12 -1.57
N LYS A 97 -12.61 0.50 -2.77
CA LYS A 97 -13.06 -0.88 -2.95
C LYS A 97 -12.27 -1.86 -2.09
N GLN A 98 -10.94 -1.74 -2.04
CA GLN A 98 -10.09 -2.62 -1.25
C GLN A 98 -10.35 -2.45 0.25
N ARG A 99 -10.50 -1.21 0.73
CA ARG A 99 -10.89 -0.96 2.12
C ARG A 99 -12.23 -1.62 2.44
N ASP A 100 -13.24 -1.42 1.59
CA ASP A 100 -14.57 -1.96 1.84
C ASP A 100 -14.53 -3.50 1.82
N LEU A 101 -13.77 -4.12 0.90
CA LEU A 101 -13.50 -5.56 0.88
C LEU A 101 -12.82 -6.04 2.17
N LEU A 102 -11.80 -5.35 2.65
CA LEU A 102 -11.12 -5.72 3.90
C LEU A 102 -12.03 -5.57 5.12
N LEU A 103 -12.89 -4.54 5.16
CA LEU A 103 -13.84 -4.35 6.25
C LEU A 103 -14.98 -5.39 6.23
N HIS A 104 -15.47 -5.76 5.05
CA HIS A 104 -16.53 -6.78 4.91
C HIS A 104 -15.97 -8.21 5.06
N ASN A 105 -14.82 -8.50 4.49
CA ASN A 105 -14.14 -9.79 4.65
C ASN A 105 -13.53 -9.95 6.05
N GLY A 106 -13.19 -8.85 6.73
CA GLY A 106 -12.79 -8.85 8.14
C GLY A 106 -13.91 -9.33 9.09
N LYS A 107 -15.18 -9.33 8.64
CA LYS A 107 -16.29 -10.02 9.34
C LYS A 107 -16.46 -11.49 8.90
N LEU A 108 -15.99 -11.87 7.71
CA LEU A 108 -16.04 -13.25 7.20
C LEU A 108 -14.80 -14.09 7.53
N ALA A 109 -13.69 -13.46 7.93
CA ALA A 109 -12.51 -14.14 8.48
C ALA A 109 -12.75 -14.73 9.88
N LEU A 110 -13.93 -14.47 10.48
CA LEU A 110 -14.40 -15.15 11.69
C LEU A 110 -15.17 -16.45 11.39
N ASN A 111 -15.47 -16.78 10.12
CA ASN A 111 -16.28 -17.96 9.75
C ASN A 111 -15.57 -18.91 8.77
N LYS A 112 -14.24 -18.86 8.69
CA LYS A 112 -13.43 -19.90 8.01
C LYS A 112 -12.33 -20.43 8.92
N ALA A 113 -12.73 -20.83 10.12
CA ALA A 113 -12.08 -21.90 10.84
C ALA A 113 -13.20 -22.87 11.23
N MET A 114 -13.54 -23.74 10.29
CA MET A 114 -14.31 -24.96 10.53
C MET A 114 -13.31 -26.11 10.54
#